data_AF-A0A924V2F8-F1
#
_entry.id   AF-A0A924V2F8-F1
#
_cell.length_a   1.000
_cell.length_b   1.000
_cell.length_c   1.000
_cell.angle_alpha   90.00
_cell.angle_beta   90.00
_cell.angle_gamma   90.00
#
_symmetry.space_group_name_H-M   'P 1'
#
loop_
_entity.id
_entity.type
_entity.pdbx_description
1 polymer ?
#
loop_
_entity_poly.entity_id
_entity_poly.type
_entity_poly.pdbx_seq_one_letter_code
_entity_poly.pdbx_strand_id
1 'polypeptide(L)'
;MKANDVSPGTKLITAGILIVLIGLWATWLALQNPSTGLTLQTNAQHVEIIASSKASAHIPAATLRAISTPTDPIGIQFNATDLIEEPHALPSYAEINTFFGRQHQLHHILKSPTVIFTVESSTGKLSQYSIHPTVRTLADLPFVFWFQLAVSGLGFLLGCWIWVLRPKIWVRDCLV
;
A
#
# COMPACT_ATOMS: atom_id res chain seq x y z
N MET A 1 -17.08 16.38 -41.53
CA MET A 1 -17.15 15.82 -40.17
C MET A 1 -16.79 16.94 -39.20
N LYS A 2 -17.78 17.58 -38.54
CA LYS A 2 -17.53 18.66 -37.57
C LYS A 2 -16.86 18.05 -36.34
N ALA A 3 -15.62 18.41 -36.06
CA ALA A 3 -15.00 18.06 -34.79
C ALA A 3 -15.79 18.79 -33.68
N ASN A 4 -16.46 18.05 -32.81
CA ASN A 4 -17.00 18.60 -31.57
C ASN A 4 -15.81 19.06 -30.72
N ASP A 5 -15.40 20.32 -30.87
CA ASP A 5 -14.41 20.93 -30.00
C ASP A 5 -15.05 21.16 -28.63
N VAL A 6 -14.94 20.14 -27.79
CA VAL A 6 -15.35 20.16 -26.39
C VAL A 6 -14.67 21.33 -25.70
N SER A 7 -15.46 22.15 -25.00
CA SER A 7 -14.95 23.37 -24.35
C SER A 7 -13.79 23.05 -23.39
N PRO A 8 -12.80 23.95 -23.24
CA PRO A 8 -11.75 23.83 -22.24
C PRO A 8 -12.26 23.50 -20.84
N GLY A 9 -13.35 24.15 -20.41
CA GLY A 9 -13.97 23.90 -19.12
C GLY A 9 -14.49 22.47 -18.97
N THR A 10 -15.16 21.92 -20.00
CA THR A 10 -15.64 20.54 -19.99
C THR A 10 -14.48 19.53 -19.89
N LYS A 11 -13.34 19.81 -20.53
CA LYS A 11 -12.13 18.96 -20.43
C LYS A 11 -11.53 18.97 -19.02
N LEU A 12 -11.54 20.12 -18.35
CA LEU A 12 -11.07 20.22 -16.96
C LEU A 12 -12.03 19.57 -15.96
N ILE A 13 -13.34 19.72 -16.16
CA ILE A 13 -14.36 19.06 -15.33
C ILE A 13 -14.24 17.53 -15.45
N THR A 14 -14.09 17.01 -16.67
CA THR A 14 -13.91 15.57 -16.89
C THR A 14 -12.62 15.05 -16.26
N ALA A 15 -11.51 15.80 -16.34
CA ALA A 15 -10.28 15.48 -15.63
C ALA A 15 -10.47 15.47 -14.10
N GLY A 16 -11.20 16.44 -13.54
CA GLY A 16 -11.54 16.49 -12.12
C GLY A 16 -12.38 15.28 -11.66
N ILE A 17 -13.40 14.91 -12.44
CA ILE A 17 -14.21 13.70 -12.17
C ILE A 17 -13.32 12.45 -12.19
N LEU A 18 -12.42 12.35 -13.17
CA LEU A 18 -11.49 11.23 -13.27
C LEU A 18 -10.58 11.12 -12.04
N ILE A 19 -10.03 12.24 -11.56
CA ILE A 19 -9.22 12.28 -10.32
C ILE A 19 -10.03 11.74 -9.13
N VAL A 20 -11.27 12.19 -8.96
CA VAL A 20 -12.13 11.74 -7.86
C VAL A 20 -12.41 10.24 -7.96
N LEU A 21 -12.75 9.74 -9.14
CA LEU A 21 -13.02 8.31 -9.36
C LEU A 21 -11.79 7.45 -9.06
N ILE A 22 -10.60 7.85 -9.53
CA ILE A 22 -9.34 7.14 -9.24
C ILE A 22 -9.02 7.21 -7.75
N GLY A 23 -9.23 8.35 -7.10
CA GLY A 23 -9.00 8.51 -5.66
C GLY A 23 -9.91 7.63 -4.81
N LEU A 24 -11.20 7.55 -5.17
CA LEU A 24 -12.16 6.64 -4.53
C LEU A 24 -11.77 5.18 -4.75
N TRP A 25 -11.36 4.82 -5.97
CA TRP A 25 -10.90 3.47 -6.30
C TRP A 25 -9.66 3.07 -5.50
N ALA A 26 -8.66 3.96 -5.42
CA ALA A 26 -7.44 3.74 -4.65
C ALA A 26 -7.74 3.59 -3.16
N THR A 27 -8.62 4.43 -2.61
CA THR A 27 -9.07 4.33 -1.21
C THR A 27 -9.81 3.02 -0.95
N TRP A 28 -10.69 2.61 -1.86
CA TRP A 28 -11.40 1.33 -1.75
C TRP A 28 -10.44 0.13 -1.76
N LEU A 29 -9.45 0.11 -2.66
CA LEU A 29 -8.40 -0.92 -2.66
C LEU A 29 -7.60 -0.93 -1.35
N ALA A 30 -7.26 0.24 -0.82
CA ALA A 30 -6.51 0.34 0.43
C ALA A 30 -7.30 -0.18 1.64
N LEU A 31 -8.62 0.00 1.65
CA LEU A 31 -9.52 -0.49 2.71
C LEU A 31 -9.76 -2.01 2.66
N GLN A 32 -9.52 -2.66 1.52
CA GLN A 32 -9.65 -4.12 1.42
C GLN A 32 -8.52 -4.89 2.09
N ASN A 33 -7.41 -4.23 2.40
CA ASN A 33 -6.28 -4.91 3.02
C ASN A 33 -6.54 -5.09 4.53
N PRO A 34 -6.63 -6.32 5.06
CA PRO A 34 -6.88 -6.56 6.47
C PRO A 34 -5.81 -5.92 7.35
N SER A 35 -6.24 -5.31 8.46
CA SER A 35 -5.35 -4.70 9.44
C SER A 35 -5.22 -5.60 10.66
N THR A 36 -3.97 -5.90 11.03
CA THR A 36 -3.64 -6.60 12.28
C THR A 36 -3.53 -5.64 13.46
N GLY A 37 -3.40 -4.33 13.20
CA GLY A 37 -3.15 -3.33 14.24
C GLY A 37 -1.73 -3.37 14.82
N LEU A 38 -0.82 -4.16 14.25
CA LEU A 38 0.60 -4.17 14.61
C LEU A 38 1.38 -3.13 13.80
N THR A 39 2.24 -2.40 14.49
CA THR A 39 3.26 -1.56 13.88
C THR A 39 4.59 -2.27 14.01
N LEU A 40 5.17 -2.60 12.85
CA LEU A 40 6.41 -3.36 12.75
C LEU A 40 7.54 -2.44 12.31
N GLN A 41 8.73 -2.67 12.86
CA GLN A 41 9.95 -1.98 12.49
C GLN A 41 11.08 -2.99 12.33
N THR A 42 12.00 -2.76 11.42
CA THR A 42 13.22 -3.56 11.30
C THR A 42 14.30 -3.03 12.24
N ASN A 43 14.84 -3.89 13.10
CA ASN A 43 16.03 -3.63 13.89
C ASN A 43 17.17 -4.54 13.43
N ALA A 44 18.10 -3.97 12.64
CA ALA A 44 19.22 -4.64 11.99
C ALA A 44 18.81 -5.85 11.11
N GLN A 45 18.57 -7.00 11.72
CA GLN A 45 18.24 -8.28 11.06
C GLN A 45 16.90 -8.87 11.50
N HIS A 46 16.22 -8.22 12.44
CA HIS A 46 14.98 -8.71 13.04
C HIS A 46 13.82 -7.76 12.79
N VAL A 47 12.61 -8.31 12.79
CA VAL A 47 11.37 -7.52 12.77
C VAL A 47 10.88 -7.41 14.21
N GLU A 48 10.70 -6.20 14.70
CA GLU A 48 10.22 -5.88 16.03
C GLU A 48 8.82 -5.29 15.99
N ILE A 49 8.00 -5.65 16.97
CA ILE A 49 6.71 -5.01 17.22
C ILE A 49 6.97 -3.82 18.13
N ILE A 50 6.75 -2.61 17.60
CA ILE A 50 6.96 -1.36 18.36
C ILE A 50 5.66 -0.80 18.94
N ALA A 51 4.53 -1.12 18.32
CA ALA A 51 3.22 -0.73 18.81
C ALA A 51 2.16 -1.75 18.40
N SER A 52 1.18 -1.93 19.28
CA SER A 52 0.04 -2.81 19.05
C SER A 52 -1.24 -2.04 19.32
N SER A 53 -2.23 -2.17 18.45
CA SER A 53 -3.50 -1.44 18.52
C SER A 53 -4.67 -2.36 18.18
N LYS A 54 -5.88 -1.95 18.59
CA LYS A 54 -7.14 -2.64 18.31
C LYS A 54 -7.06 -4.14 18.63
N ALA A 55 -7.20 -4.99 17.61
CA ALA A 55 -7.21 -6.45 17.73
C ALA A 55 -5.91 -7.06 18.28
N SER A 56 -4.80 -6.32 18.24
CA SER A 56 -3.50 -6.80 18.75
C SER A 56 -3.06 -6.14 20.05
N ALA A 57 -3.90 -5.33 20.71
CA ALA A 57 -3.50 -4.52 21.88
C ALA A 57 -2.90 -5.32 23.05
N HIS A 58 -3.17 -6.62 23.15
CA HIS A 58 -2.60 -7.52 24.16
C HIS A 58 -1.19 -8.05 23.83
N ILE A 59 -0.66 -7.79 22.63
CA ILE A 59 0.65 -8.25 22.19
C ILE A 59 1.71 -7.25 22.67
N PRO A 60 2.67 -7.68 23.51
CA PRO A 60 3.73 -6.80 23.99
C PRO A 60 4.71 -6.43 22.87
N ALA A 61 5.48 -5.36 23.08
CA ALA A 61 6.63 -5.08 22.25
C ALA A 61 7.65 -6.23 22.36
N ALA A 62 7.97 -6.86 21.23
CA ALA A 62 8.74 -8.09 21.16
C ALA A 62 9.28 -8.31 19.74
N THR A 63 10.21 -9.25 19.58
CA THR A 63 10.69 -9.64 18.25
C THR A 63 9.67 -10.56 17.59
N LEU A 64 9.21 -10.21 16.40
CA LEU A 64 8.30 -11.03 15.61
C LEU A 64 9.09 -12.10 14.86
N ARG A 65 8.81 -13.38 15.13
CA ARG A 65 9.53 -14.51 14.54
C ARG A 65 8.77 -15.17 13.41
N ALA A 66 7.47 -15.39 13.58
CA ALA A 66 6.67 -16.05 12.56
C ALA A 66 5.20 -15.62 12.59
N ILE A 67 4.55 -15.82 11.46
CA ILE A 67 3.10 -15.71 11.28
C ILE A 67 2.58 -17.01 10.69
N SER A 68 1.49 -17.53 11.24
CA SER A 68 0.90 -18.81 10.84
C SER A 68 -0.61 -18.75 10.94
N THR A 69 -1.29 -19.80 10.48
CA THR A 69 -2.74 -19.97 10.68
C THR A 69 -3.00 -21.25 11.45
N PRO A 70 -4.18 -21.43 12.07
CA PRO A 70 -4.53 -22.70 12.71
C PRO A 70 -4.48 -23.91 11.77
N THR A 71 -4.64 -23.71 10.46
CA THR A 71 -4.62 -24.76 9.44
C THR A 71 -3.23 -24.99 8.82
N ASP A 72 -2.32 -24.02 8.95
CA ASP A 72 -0.93 -24.11 8.51
C ASP A 72 0.01 -23.64 9.65
N PRO A 73 0.40 -24.56 10.56
CA PRO A 73 1.20 -24.23 11.74
C PRO A 73 2.65 -23.88 11.43
N ILE A 74 3.16 -24.26 10.25
CA ILE A 74 4.53 -23.93 9.84
C ILE A 74 4.59 -22.43 9.49
N GLY A 75 3.62 -21.95 8.72
CA GLY A 75 3.48 -20.56 8.34
C GLY A 75 4.75 -19.99 7.70
N ILE A 76 5.03 -18.72 7.99
CA ILE A 76 6.17 -17.97 7.45
C ILE A 76 6.96 -17.35 8.58
N GLN A 77 8.27 -17.59 8.56
CA GLN A 77 9.22 -16.86 9.40
C GLN A 77 9.51 -15.49 8.81
N PHE A 78 9.54 -14.47 9.64
CA PHE A 78 9.88 -13.12 9.23
C PHE A 78 11.38 -12.96 9.04
N ASN A 79 11.74 -12.29 7.96
CA ASN A 79 13.07 -11.79 7.70
C ASN A 79 13.03 -10.26 7.67
N ALA A 80 14.12 -9.58 8.01
CA ALA A 80 14.24 -8.13 7.86
C ALA A 80 13.95 -7.66 6.41
N THR A 81 14.26 -8.50 5.42
CA THR A 81 13.97 -8.20 4.00
C THR A 81 12.48 -8.09 3.68
N ASP A 82 11.60 -8.68 4.50
CA ASP A 82 10.14 -8.65 4.26
C ASP A 82 9.52 -7.28 4.54
N LEU A 83 10.25 -6.37 5.19
CA LEU A 83 9.84 -5.01 5.52
C LEU A 83 10.56 -3.93 4.70
N ILE A 84 11.33 -4.31 3.66
CA ILE A 84 11.99 -3.34 2.79
C ILE A 84 10.94 -2.45 2.10
N GLU A 85 11.13 -1.13 2.20
CA GLU A 85 10.25 -0.14 1.59
C GLU A 85 10.39 -0.13 0.06
N GLU A 86 11.61 -0.26 -0.44
CA GLU A 86 11.96 -0.16 -1.85
C GLU A 86 12.51 -1.48 -2.41
N PRO A 87 11.69 -2.30 -3.11
CA PRO A 87 12.12 -3.60 -3.60
C PRO A 87 13.22 -3.53 -4.66
N HIS A 88 13.43 -2.36 -5.28
CA HIS A 88 14.51 -2.13 -6.24
C HIS A 88 15.90 -2.04 -5.57
N ALA A 89 15.96 -1.96 -4.24
CA ALA A 89 17.21 -2.11 -3.50
C ALA A 89 17.75 -3.56 -3.54
N LEU A 90 16.93 -4.53 -3.96
CA LEU A 90 17.36 -5.92 -4.12
C LEU A 90 18.25 -6.06 -5.36
N PRO A 91 19.43 -6.70 -5.25
CA PRO A 91 20.44 -6.73 -6.30
C PRO A 91 20.07 -7.59 -7.51
N SER A 92 19.07 -8.47 -7.43
CA SER A 92 18.69 -9.36 -8.53
C SER A 92 17.19 -9.52 -8.74
N TYR A 93 16.79 -9.79 -9.99
CA TYR A 93 15.40 -10.13 -10.32
C TYR A 93 14.90 -11.40 -9.60
N ALA A 94 15.79 -12.36 -9.32
CA ALA A 94 15.43 -13.57 -8.59
C ALA A 94 15.03 -13.25 -7.13
N GLU A 95 15.74 -12.33 -6.50
CA GLU A 95 15.41 -11.86 -5.15
C GLU A 95 14.11 -11.05 -5.13
N ILE A 96 13.88 -10.21 -6.15
CA ILE A 96 12.60 -9.48 -6.32
C ILE A 96 11.43 -10.46 -6.44
N ASN A 97 11.56 -11.51 -7.26
CA ASN A 97 10.51 -12.53 -7.41
C ASN A 97 10.27 -13.29 -6.10
N THR A 98 11.33 -13.60 -5.35
CA THR A 98 11.24 -14.24 -4.05
C THR A 98 10.52 -13.34 -3.05
N PHE A 99 10.86 -12.05 -3.01
CA PHE A 99 10.18 -11.05 -2.19
C PHE A 99 8.68 -10.99 -2.51
N PHE A 100 8.31 -10.89 -3.80
CA PHE A 100 6.89 -10.88 -4.19
C PHE A 100 6.16 -12.17 -3.84
N GLY A 101 6.81 -13.33 -3.98
CA GLY A 101 6.26 -14.61 -3.55
C GLY A 101 5.97 -14.62 -2.05
N ARG A 102 6.89 -14.12 -1.23
CA ARG A 102 6.71 -14.00 0.22
C ARG A 102 5.62 -13.01 0.60
N GLN A 103 5.57 -11.84 -0.04
CA GLN A 103 4.49 -10.85 0.16
C GLN A 103 3.12 -11.44 -0.18
N HIS A 104 3.03 -12.23 -1.25
CA HIS A 104 1.79 -12.91 -1.62
C HIS A 104 1.34 -13.92 -0.56
N GLN A 105 2.27 -14.73 -0.04
CA GLN A 105 1.94 -15.69 1.01
C GLN A 105 1.55 -15.02 2.33
N LEU A 106 2.26 -13.95 2.73
CA LEU A 106 1.89 -13.14 3.90
C LEU A 106 0.47 -12.57 3.75
N HIS A 107 0.15 -12.03 2.58
CA HIS A 107 -1.20 -11.53 2.27
C HIS A 107 -2.27 -12.63 2.38
N HIS A 108 -1.95 -13.85 1.92
CA HIS A 108 -2.86 -14.99 2.03
C HIS A 108 -3.11 -15.39 3.49
N ILE A 109 -2.05 -15.42 4.32
CA ILE A 109 -2.17 -15.69 5.76
C ILE A 109 -3.03 -14.62 6.43
N LEU A 110 -2.80 -13.34 6.13
CA LEU A 110 -3.54 -12.22 6.70
C LEU A 110 -5.03 -12.17 6.32
N LYS A 111 -5.41 -12.81 5.21
CA LYS A 111 -6.82 -12.99 4.83
C LYS A 111 -7.54 -14.08 5.62
N SER A 112 -6.82 -14.89 6.40
CA SER A 112 -7.43 -15.92 7.22
C SER A 112 -8.21 -15.31 8.39
N PRO A 113 -9.32 -15.93 8.84
CA PRO A 113 -10.12 -15.43 9.97
C PRO A 113 -9.34 -15.32 11.28
N THR A 114 -8.33 -16.16 11.43
CA THR A 114 -7.47 -16.24 12.61
C THR A 114 -6.03 -16.39 12.17
N VAL A 115 -5.17 -15.57 12.75
CA VAL A 115 -3.73 -15.56 12.49
C VAL A 115 -3.00 -15.70 13.81
N ILE A 116 -1.94 -16.52 13.82
CA ILE A 116 -1.12 -16.77 15.00
C ILE A 116 0.25 -16.14 14.79
N PHE A 117 0.58 -15.18 15.65
CA PHE A 117 1.92 -14.59 15.72
C PHE A 117 2.77 -15.31 16.75
N THR A 118 3.97 -15.72 16.34
CA THR A 118 5.00 -16.20 17.25
C THR A 118 5.97 -15.06 17.52
N VAL A 119 6.04 -14.62 18.77
CA VAL A 119 6.92 -13.55 19.22
C VAL A 119 7.94 -14.07 20.21
N GLU A 120 9.12 -13.47 20.20
CA GLU A 120 10.20 -13.72 21.14
C GLU A 120 10.37 -12.52 22.06
N SER A 121 10.26 -12.76 23.36
CA SER A 121 10.52 -11.76 24.39
C SER A 121 12.01 -11.47 24.52
N SER A 122 12.38 -10.38 25.18
CA SER A 122 13.79 -10.06 25.52
C SER A 122 14.49 -11.15 26.34
N THR A 123 13.73 -12.03 27.01
CA THR A 123 14.23 -13.19 27.74
C THR A 123 14.45 -14.44 26.87
N GLY A 124 14.22 -14.36 25.55
CA GLY A 124 14.33 -15.48 24.61
C GLY A 124 13.15 -16.46 24.65
N LYS A 125 12.10 -16.17 25.45
CA LYS A 125 10.91 -16.99 25.51
C LYS A 125 10.03 -16.75 24.28
N LEU A 126 9.68 -17.82 23.58
CA LEU A 126 8.69 -17.82 22.51
C LEU A 126 7.27 -17.89 23.08
N SER A 127 6.41 -17.00 22.61
CA SER A 127 4.99 -16.94 22.95
C SER A 127 4.17 -16.82 21.68
N GLN A 128 2.99 -17.45 21.66
CA GLN A 128 2.05 -17.39 20.53
C GLN A 128 0.84 -16.54 20.91
N TYR A 129 0.42 -15.68 19.98
CA TYR A 129 -0.74 -14.81 20.12
C TYR A 129 -1.66 -15.01 18.93
N SER A 130 -2.90 -15.40 19.21
CA SER A 130 -3.96 -15.50 18.21
C SER A 130 -4.62 -14.13 18.05
N ILE A 131 -4.70 -13.65 16.81
CA ILE A 131 -5.38 -12.41 16.45
C ILE A 131 -6.44 -12.67 15.39
N HIS A 132 -7.47 -11.83 15.39
CA HIS A 132 -8.47 -11.78 14.34
C HIS A 132 -8.25 -10.51 13.53
N PRO A 133 -7.74 -10.60 12.28
CA PRO A 133 -7.56 -9.45 11.42
C PRO A 133 -8.87 -8.67 11.27
N THR A 134 -8.79 -7.35 11.39
CA THR A 134 -9.95 -6.46 11.32
C THR A 134 -10.00 -5.71 10.00
N VAL A 135 -11.21 -5.27 9.63
CA VAL A 135 -11.39 -4.39 8.46
C VAL A 135 -10.71 -3.04 8.75
N ARG A 136 -9.90 -2.58 7.80
CA ARG A 136 -9.21 -1.31 7.89
C ARG A 136 -10.22 -0.17 7.73
N THR A 137 -10.11 0.86 8.57
CA THR A 137 -10.96 2.07 8.46
C THR A 137 -10.20 3.22 7.80
N LEU A 138 -10.91 4.28 7.38
CA LEU A 138 -10.28 5.47 6.78
C LEU A 138 -9.24 6.13 7.70
N ALA A 139 -9.43 6.03 9.03
CA ALA A 139 -8.50 6.56 10.02
C ALA A 139 -7.21 5.74 10.18
N ASP A 140 -7.19 4.50 9.67
CA ASP A 140 -6.01 3.63 9.69
C ASP A 140 -5.07 3.88 8.50
N LEU A 141 -5.47 4.75 7.56
CA LEU A 141 -4.65 5.10 6.41
C LEU A 141 -3.63 6.17 6.82
N PRO A 142 -2.33 5.98 6.51
CA PRO A 142 -1.29 6.94 6.88
C PRO A 142 -1.55 8.32 6.30
N PHE A 143 -1.12 9.37 6.99
CA PHE A 143 -1.21 10.75 6.47
C PHE A 143 -0.57 10.89 5.08
N VAL A 144 0.57 10.22 4.85
CA VAL A 144 1.31 10.23 3.59
C VAL A 144 0.45 9.73 2.41
N PHE A 145 -0.47 8.78 2.63
CA PHE A 145 -1.40 8.31 1.60
C PHE A 145 -2.28 9.44 1.07
N TRP A 146 -2.88 10.21 1.97
CA TRP A 146 -3.74 11.35 1.63
C TRP A 146 -2.97 12.47 0.97
N PHE A 147 -1.77 12.75 1.48
CA PHE A 147 -0.87 13.74 0.90
C PHE A 147 -0.49 13.37 -0.54
N GLN A 148 -0.10 12.13 -0.80
CA GLN A 148 0.26 11.65 -2.13
C GLN A 148 -0.92 11.73 -3.11
N LEU A 149 -2.13 11.38 -2.67
CA LEU A 149 -3.34 11.46 -3.47
C LEU A 149 -3.64 12.92 -3.87
N ALA A 150 -3.51 13.85 -2.92
CA ALA A 150 -3.70 15.28 -3.17
C ALA A 150 -2.65 15.83 -4.16
N VAL A 151 -1.37 15.57 -3.91
CA VAL A 151 -0.27 16.06 -4.78
C VAL A 151 -0.37 15.48 -6.18
N SER A 152 -0.69 14.19 -6.32
CA SER A 152 -0.86 13.54 -7.63
C SER A 152 -2.07 14.10 -8.39
N GLY A 153 -3.19 14.32 -7.69
CA GLY A 153 -4.38 14.94 -8.27
C GLY A 153 -4.13 16.37 -8.76
N LEU A 154 -3.42 17.19 -7.97
CA LEU A 154 -3.02 18.54 -8.36
C LEU A 154 -2.07 18.52 -9.57
N GLY A 155 -1.05 17.66 -9.55
CA GLY A 155 -0.10 17.52 -10.66
C GLY A 155 -0.81 17.12 -11.96
N PHE A 156 -1.73 16.16 -11.90
CA PHE A 156 -2.53 15.76 -13.06
C PHE A 156 -3.40 16.90 -13.57
N LEU A 157 -4.08 17.62 -12.68
CA LEU A 157 -4.93 18.75 -13.05
C LEU A 157 -4.13 19.89 -13.71
N LEU A 158 -2.96 20.22 -13.18
CA LEU A 158 -2.04 21.20 -13.77
C LEU A 158 -1.57 20.75 -15.16
N GLY A 159 -1.24 19.48 -15.34
CA GLY A 159 -0.90 18.90 -16.64
C GLY A 159 -2.05 19.01 -17.64
N CYS A 160 -3.27 18.68 -17.23
CA CYS A 160 -4.47 18.85 -18.04
C CYS A 160 -4.71 20.32 -18.39
N TRP A 161 -4.51 21.23 -17.44
CA TRP A 161 -4.68 22.66 -17.68
C TRP A 161 -3.74 23.19 -18.76
N ILE A 162 -2.44 22.86 -18.67
CA ILE A 162 -1.44 23.22 -19.69
C ILE A 162 -1.81 22.61 -21.04
N TRP A 163 -2.25 21.35 -21.05
CA TRP A 163 -2.64 20.66 -22.29
C TRP A 163 -3.88 21.27 -22.95
N VAL A 164 -4.87 21.66 -22.16
CA VAL A 164 -6.12 22.27 -22.65
C VAL A 164 -5.88 23.69 -23.20
N LEU A 165 -4.99 24.45 -22.57
CA LEU A 165 -4.65 25.81 -23.01
C LEU A 165 -3.63 25.85 -24.15
N ARG A 166 -2.97 24.73 -24.46
CA ARG A 166 -2.03 24.68 -25.58
C ARG A 166 -2.76 25.04 -26.87
N PRO A 167 -2.36 26.11 -27.59
CA PRO A 167 -2.94 26.42 -28.88
C PRO A 167 -2.65 25.26 -29.85
N LYS A 168 -3.67 24.84 -30.63
CA LYS A 168 -3.50 23.90 -31.76
C LYS A 168 -2.74 24.60 -32.89
N ILE A 169 -1.47 24.91 -32.69
CA ILE A 169 -0.59 25.39 -33.74
C ILE A 169 0.06 24.19 -34.41
N TRP A 170 -0.61 23.60 -35.40
CA TRP A 170 0.07 22.80 -36.43
C TRP A 170 -0.73 22.85 -37.74
N VAL A 171 0.00 23.14 -38.83
CA VAL A 171 -0.40 23.20 -40.24
C VAL A 171 -1.13 24.47 -40.73
N ARG A 172 -0.45 25.64 -40.72
CA ARG A 172 -0.76 26.71 -41.70
C ARG A 172 0.44 27.45 -42.29
N ASP A 173 1.67 26.95 -42.08
CA ASP A 173 2.90 27.62 -42.53
C ASP A 173 3.67 26.85 -43.64
N CYS A 174 3.00 26.01 -44.43
CA CYS A 174 3.63 25.35 -45.60
C CYS A 174 3.02 25.72 -46.95
N LEU A 175 2.29 26.84 -47.03
CA LEU A 175 1.78 27.39 -48.30
C LEU A 175 1.93 28.92 -48.32
N VAL A 176 3.17 29.42 -48.39
CA VAL A 176 3.55 30.63 -49.15
C VAL A 176 4.99 30.44 -49.61
#